data_AF-A0A9E5N7W9-F1
#
_entry.id   AF-A0A9E5N7W9-F1
#
_cell.length_a   1.000
_cell.length_b   1.000
_cell.length_c   1.000
_cell.angle_alpha   90.00
_cell.angle_beta   90.00
_cell.angle_gamma   90.00
#
_symmetry.space_group_name_H-M   'P 1'
#
loop_
_entity.id
_entity.type
_entity.pdbx_description
1 polymer ?
#
loop_
_entity_poly.entity_id
_entity_poly.type
_entity_poly.pdbx_seq_one_letter_code
_entity_poly.pdbx_strand_id
1 'polypeptide(L)'
;KGGALVTAGGVVFTGTADGEIWVLDAETGEKLRVFQVGTGVHGQFSTFNVRGKQYVAVPVGPGGGGLWWEMRGEYLKHYSLGGMLFVFGLPN
;
A
#
# COMPACT_ATOMS: atom_id res chain seq x y z
N LYS A 1 0.01 -1.66 10.44
CA LYS A 1 0.69 -0.53 9.77
C LYS A 1 1.32 -1.08 8.49
N GLY A 2 0.88 -0.65 7.31
CA GLY A 2 1.66 -0.85 6.09
C GLY A 2 2.92 0.02 6.16
N GLY A 3 4.07 -0.51 5.75
CA GLY A 3 5.30 0.27 5.71
C GLY A 3 5.23 1.41 4.69
N ALA A 4 6.18 2.35 4.75
CA ALA A 4 6.36 3.36 3.72
C ALA A 4 7.59 3.05 2.86
N LEU A 5 7.49 3.26 1.56
CA LEU A 5 8.62 3.24 0.63
C LEU A 5 8.83 4.65 0.07
N VAL A 6 10.00 5.23 0.33
CA VAL A 6 10.42 6.50 -0.26
C VAL A 6 11.36 6.20 -1.43
N THR A 7 11.17 6.88 -2.56
CA THR A 7 12.04 6.74 -3.73
C THR A 7 12.88 8.00 -3.94
N ALA A 8 14.01 7.87 -4.63
CA ALA A 8 14.85 9.01 -5.01
C ALA A 8 14.16 10.00 -5.96
N GLY A 9 13.04 9.60 -6.59
CA GLY A 9 12.21 10.47 -7.42
C GLY A 9 11.28 11.41 -6.66
N GLY A 10 11.40 11.49 -5.33
CA GLY A 10 10.62 12.43 -4.51
C GLY A 10 9.19 11.98 -4.23
N VAL A 11 8.91 10.68 -4.28
CA VAL A 11 7.57 10.14 -3.95
C VAL A 11 7.61 9.07 -2.85
N VAL A 12 6.55 9.04 -2.05
CA VAL A 12 6.31 8.06 -0.98
C VAL A 12 5.12 7.18 -1.33
N PHE A 13 5.30 5.86 -1.24
CA PHE A 13 4.22 4.90 -1.28
C PHE A 13 3.89 4.43 0.14
N THR A 14 2.61 4.49 0.51
CA THR A 14 2.14 3.98 1.81
C THR A 14 0.72 3.43 1.68
N GLY A 15 0.28 2.70 2.70
CA GLY A 15 -0.98 1.97 2.71
C GLY A 15 -1.81 2.23 3.96
N THR A 16 -3.12 2.20 3.81
CA THR A 16 -4.08 2.38 4.90
C THR A 16 -4.77 1.07 5.29
N ALA A 17 -5.36 1.05 6.48
CA ALA A 17 -6.09 -0.13 6.97
C ALA A 17 -7.36 -0.42 6.14
N ASP A 18 -8.01 0.62 5.61
CA ASP A 18 -9.22 0.58 4.78
C ASP A 18 -8.95 0.39 3.28
N GLY A 19 -7.70 0.10 2.90
CA GLY A 19 -7.36 -0.40 1.57
C GLY A 19 -6.96 0.65 0.55
N GLU A 20 -6.66 1.86 0.98
CA GLU A 20 -6.05 2.86 0.11
C GLU A 20 -4.52 2.67 0.06
N ILE A 21 -3.99 2.70 -1.16
CA ILE A 21 -2.58 2.94 -1.45
C ILE A 21 -2.45 4.41 -1.80
N TRP A 22 -1.62 5.12 -1.07
CA TRP A 22 -1.31 6.53 -1.33
C TRP A 22 0.06 6.65 -1.99
N VAL A 23 0.12 7.48 -3.03
CA VAL A 23 1.35 8.04 -3.57
C VAL A 23 1.39 9.49 -3.14
N LEU A 24 2.37 9.84 -2.32
CA LEU A 24 2.53 11.17 -1.76
C LEU A 24 3.75 11.85 -2.37
N ASP A 25 3.69 13.17 -2.47
CA ASP A 25 4.88 14.00 -2.62
C ASP A 25 5.74 13.90 -1.35
N ALA A 26 7.04 13.67 -1.50
CA ALA A 26 7.92 13.39 -0.36
C ALA A 26 8.26 14.62 0.48
N GLU A 27 8.15 15.83 -0.08
CA GLU A 27 8.47 17.07 0.64
C GLU A 27 7.25 17.62 1.36
N THR A 28 6.10 17.62 0.70
CA THR A 28 4.87 18.26 1.17
C THR A 28 3.90 17.27 1.84
N GLY A 29 4.00 15.98 1.52
CA GLY A 29 3.05 14.96 1.95
C GLY A 29 1.71 15.01 1.18
N GLU A 30 1.58 15.83 0.15
CA GLU A 30 0.37 15.92 -0.67
C GLU A 30 0.07 14.58 -1.36
N LYS A 31 -1.20 14.17 -1.37
CA LYS A 31 -1.65 12.97 -2.10
C LYS A 31 -1.63 13.23 -3.61
N LEU A 32 -0.59 12.75 -4.28
CA LEU A 32 -0.49 12.77 -5.75
C LEU A 32 -1.48 11.79 -6.37
N ARG A 33 -1.61 10.58 -5.80
CA ARG A 33 -2.53 9.53 -6.26
C ARG A 33 -3.03 8.67 -5.11
N VAL A 34 -4.24 8.13 -5.30
CA VAL A 34 -4.85 7.14 -4.41
C VAL A 34 -5.39 5.98 -5.23
N PHE A 35 -5.13 4.75 -4.79
CA PHE A 35 -5.71 3.54 -5.36
C PHE A 35 -6.41 2.76 -4.26
N GLN A 36 -7.69 2.44 -4.45
CA GLN A 36 -8.41 1.57 -3.53
C GLN A 36 -8.30 0.12 -4.01
N VAL A 37 -7.80 -0.77 -3.17
CA VAL A 37 -7.53 -2.19 -3.49
C VAL A 37 -8.54 -3.16 -2.86
N GLY A 38 -9.56 -2.65 -2.17
CA GLY A 38 -10.69 -3.41 -1.62
C GLY A 38 -10.40 -4.14 -0.31
N THR A 39 -9.18 -4.06 0.21
CA THR A 39 -8.73 -4.73 1.44
C THR A 39 -7.51 -4.03 2.03
N GLY A 40 -7.26 -4.20 3.32
CA GLY A 40 -6.26 -3.42 4.06
C GLY A 40 -4.83 -3.63 3.56
N VAL A 41 -4.08 -2.53 3.49
CA VAL A 41 -2.68 -2.54 3.00
C VAL A 41 -1.74 -2.62 4.22
N HIS A 42 -1.54 -3.84 4.73
CA HIS A 42 -0.63 -4.09 5.85
C HIS A 42 0.78 -4.52 5.42
N GLY A 43 0.95 -4.97 4.18
CA GLY A 43 2.25 -5.35 3.65
C GLY A 43 3.23 -4.20 3.49
N GLN A 44 4.46 -4.54 3.13
CA GLN A 44 5.51 -3.57 2.83
C GLN A 44 5.60 -3.34 1.33
N PHE A 45 5.77 -2.07 0.95
CA PHE A 45 6.07 -1.71 -0.43
C PHE A 45 7.53 -2.03 -0.75
N SER A 46 7.79 -2.49 -1.96
CA SER A 46 9.12 -2.73 -2.49
C SER A 46 9.20 -2.23 -3.93
N THR A 47 10.37 -1.75 -4.36
CA THR A 47 10.60 -1.35 -5.76
C THR A 47 11.74 -2.14 -6.37
N PHE A 48 11.64 -2.41 -7.67
CA PHE A 48 12.61 -3.17 -8.44
C PHE A 48 12.63 -2.71 -9.90
N ASN A 49 13.66 -3.10 -10.64
CA ASN A 49 13.80 -2.80 -12.06
C ASN A 49 13.74 -4.09 -12.88
N VAL A 50 13.01 -4.05 -14.00
CA VAL A 50 13.01 -5.12 -15.01
C VAL A 50 13.27 -4.50 -16.36
N ARG A 51 14.41 -4.85 -16.97
CA ARG A 51 14.81 -4.40 -18.32
C ARG A 51 14.74 -2.87 -18.48
N GLY A 52 15.22 -2.12 -17.49
CA GLY A 52 15.25 -0.66 -17.50
C GLY A 52 13.98 0.00 -16.96
N LYS A 53 12.87 -0.73 -16.78
CA LYS A 53 11.63 -0.16 -16.24
C LYS A 53 11.49 -0.42 -14.75
N GLN A 54 11.20 0.63 -13.98
CA GLN A 54 10.95 0.55 -12.54
C GLN A 54 9.51 0.13 -12.26
N TYR A 55 9.35 -0.71 -11.24
CA TYR A 55 8.07 -1.17 -10.70
C TYR A 55 8.02 -1.01 -9.20
N VAL A 56 6.81 -0.88 -8.65
CA VAL A 56 6.53 -0.91 -7.21
C VAL A 56 5.53 -2.01 -6.93
N ALA A 57 5.79 -2.86 -5.95
CA ALA A 57 4.91 -3.95 -5.56
C ALA A 57 4.56 -3.90 -4.07
N VAL A 58 3.37 -4.38 -3.74
CA VAL A 58 2.90 -4.51 -2.36
C VAL A 58 1.95 -5.70 -2.23
N PRO A 59 2.19 -6.63 -1.29
CA PRO A 59 1.17 -7.57 -0.86
C PRO A 59 0.14 -6.84 -0.01
N VAL A 60 -1.13 -6.99 -0.37
CA VAL A 60 -2.26 -6.41 0.35
C VAL A 60 -3.08 -7.53 0.99
N GLY A 61 -3.72 -7.21 2.10
CA GLY A 61 -4.41 -8.14 2.96
C GLY A 61 -4.20 -7.73 4.41
N PRO A 62 -5.28 -7.57 5.20
CA PRO A 62 -5.18 -7.15 6.57
C PRO A 62 -4.79 -8.33 7.46
N GLY A 63 -4.09 -8.06 8.54
CA GLY A 63 -3.51 -9.11 9.38
C GLY A 63 -2.36 -8.64 10.24
N GLY A 64 -1.62 -9.61 10.79
CA GLY A 64 -0.53 -9.37 11.72
C GLY A 64 -1.01 -9.32 13.18
N GLY A 65 -0.13 -8.86 14.07
CA GLY A 65 -0.39 -8.74 15.51
C GLY A 65 -0.68 -7.30 15.95
N GLY A 66 -0.60 -7.06 17.26
CA GLY A 66 -0.92 -5.76 17.87
C GLY A 66 -2.41 -5.44 17.78
N LEU A 67 -2.73 -4.15 17.64
CA LEU A 67 -4.11 -3.61 17.64
C LEU A 67 -5.06 -4.23 16.61
N TRP A 68 -4.53 -4.95 15.61
CA TRP A 68 -5.35 -5.66 14.64
C TRP A 68 -6.29 -6.68 15.30
N TRP A 69 -5.85 -7.35 16.36
CA TRP A 69 -6.67 -8.37 17.03
C TRP A 69 -7.94 -7.77 17.63
N GLU A 70 -7.81 -6.63 18.31
CA GLU A 70 -8.90 -5.90 18.93
C GLU A 70 -9.83 -5.26 17.88
N MET A 71 -9.27 -4.78 16.77
CA MET A 71 -10.03 -4.08 15.72
C MET A 71 -10.68 -5.02 14.69
N ARG A 72 -10.27 -6.29 14.62
CA ARG A 72 -10.71 -7.26 13.61
C ARG A 72 -12.22 -7.38 13.49
N GLY A 73 -12.93 -7.41 14.62
CA GLY A 73 -14.38 -7.60 14.64
C GLY A 73 -15.14 -6.49 13.91
N GLU A 74 -14.76 -5.23 14.16
CA GLU A 74 -15.34 -4.07 13.47
C GLU A 74 -14.91 -4.01 12.01
N TYR A 75 -13.64 -4.30 11.72
CA TYR A 75 -13.12 -4.31 10.36
C TYR A 75 -13.93 -5.22 9.42
N LEU A 76 -14.23 -6.44 9.89
CA LEU A 76 -14.94 -7.46 9.11
C LEU A 76 -16.39 -7.10 8.75
N LYS A 77 -16.96 -6.06 9.37
CA LYS A 77 -18.28 -5.54 8.99
C LYS A 77 -18.25 -4.74 7.69
N HIS A 78 -17.08 -4.24 7.30
CA HIS A 78 -16.93 -3.29 6.19
C HIS A 78 -15.97 -3.76 5.10
N TYR A 79 -15.01 -4.62 5.42
CA TYR A 79 -13.91 -4.95 4.51
C TYR A 79 -13.61 -6.46 4.48
N SER A 80 -13.09 -6.92 3.35
CA SER A 80 -12.67 -8.31 3.14
C SER A 80 -11.27 -8.58 3.72
N LEU A 81 -11.02 -9.82 4.16
CA LEU A 81 -9.68 -10.30 4.53
C LEU A 81 -8.80 -10.68 3.34
N GLY A 82 -9.32 -10.62 2.10
CA GLY A 82 -8.66 -11.12 0.90
C GLY A 82 -7.17 -10.75 0.78
N GLY A 83 -6.40 -11.56 0.07
CA GLY A 83 -4.96 -11.36 -0.12
C GLY A 83 -4.59 -11.28 -1.59
N MET A 84 -3.83 -10.26 -1.99
CA MET A 84 -3.41 -10.03 -3.37
C MET A 84 -2.02 -9.40 -3.43
N LEU A 85 -1.34 -9.52 -4.57
CA LEU A 85 -0.13 -8.76 -4.87
C LEU A 85 -0.46 -7.72 -5.94
N PHE A 86 -0.27 -6.44 -5.62
CA PHE A 86 -0.36 -5.36 -6.60
C PHE A 86 1.03 -4.98 -7.10
N VAL A 87 1.15 -4.75 -8.41
CA VAL A 87 2.37 -4.26 -9.05
C VAL A 87 2.02 -3.07 -9.94
N PHE A 88 2.69 -1.94 -9.71
CA PHE A 88 2.51 -0.69 -10.43
C PHE A 88 3.74 -0.37 -11.27
N GLY A 89 3.51 0.22 -12.44
CA GLY A 89 4.54 0.81 -13.28
C GLY A 89 3.91 1.86 -14.18
N LEU A 90 4.68 2.88 -14.58
CA LEU A 90 4.19 3.89 -15.52
C LEU A 90 3.90 3.26 -16.89
N PRO A 91 3.00 3.84 -17.70
CA PRO A 91 2.86 3.47 -19.11
C PRO A 91 4.20 3.55 -19.86
N ASN A 92 4.31 2.83 -20.99
CA ASN A 92 5.45 2.97 -21.90
C ASN A 92 5.26 4.18 -22.81
#